data_AF-A0A432TA38-F1
#
_entry.id   AF-A0A432TA38-F1
#
_cell.length_a   1.000
_cell.length_b   1.000
_cell.length_c   1.000
_cell.angle_alpha   90.00
_cell.angle_beta   90.00
_cell.angle_gamma   90.00
#
_symmetry.space_group_name_H-M   'P 1'
#
loop_
_entity.id
_entity.type
_entity.pdbx_description
1 polymer ?
#
loop_
_entity_poly.entity_id
_entity_poly.type
_entity_poly.pdbx_seq_one_letter_code
_entity_poly.pdbx_strand_id
1 'polypeptide(L)'
;MCTWYVKESRKRAINEVTLGATPDQGGTRGKTVTIGGETSLTYLTFEGEFPRRPAIAVEVFDIAPEDWPPQLAEHYKDVFGDTAAWA
;
A
#
# COMPACT_ATOMS: atom_id res chain seq x y z
N MET A 1 1.11 -22.16 -36.94
CA MET A 1 1.61 -20.79 -36.73
C MET A 1 2.02 -20.71 -35.26
N CYS A 2 3.31 -20.51 -34.96
CA CYS A 2 3.80 -20.47 -33.58
C CYS A 2 3.92 -19.00 -33.13
N THR A 3 3.21 -18.64 -32.08
CA THR A 3 3.33 -17.32 -31.43
C THR A 3 4.38 -17.43 -30.33
N TRP A 4 5.38 -16.56 -30.34
CA TRP A 4 6.41 -16.48 -29.32
C TRP A 4 6.20 -15.22 -28.48
N TYR A 5 6.61 -15.28 -27.21
CA TYR A 5 6.43 -14.22 -26.23
C TYR A 5 7.77 -13.51 -25.97
N VAL A 6 7.81 -12.18 -26.12
CA VAL A 6 9.01 -11.37 -25.79
C VAL A 6 9.09 -11.19 -24.27
N LYS A 7 10.22 -11.51 -23.65
CA LYS A 7 10.48 -11.20 -22.25
C LYS A 7 11.64 -10.24 -22.13
N GLU A 8 11.48 -9.17 -21.37
CA GLU A 8 12.57 -8.24 -21.06
C GLU A 8 13.22 -8.52 -19.71
N SER A 9 14.55 -8.58 -19.68
CA SER A 9 15.31 -8.72 -18.43
C SER A 9 15.62 -7.35 -17.84
N ARG A 10 15.11 -7.06 -16.64
CA ARG A 10 15.53 -5.89 -15.85
C ARG A 10 16.79 -6.21 -15.05
N LYS A 11 17.75 -5.29 -15.01
CA LYS A 11 19.04 -5.49 -14.31
C LYS A 11 18.95 -5.27 -12.80
N ARG A 12 17.87 -4.65 -12.32
CA ARG A 12 17.64 -4.33 -10.91
C ARG A 12 16.17 -4.47 -10.57
N ALA A 13 15.92 -4.85 -9.33
CA ALA A 13 14.61 -4.80 -8.69
C ALA A 13 14.37 -3.41 -8.07
N ILE A 14 13.10 -3.09 -7.85
CA ILE A 14 12.72 -1.98 -6.96
C ILE A 14 13.11 -2.33 -5.52
N ASN A 15 13.53 -1.33 -4.75
CA ASN A 15 13.89 -1.53 -3.35
C ASN A 15 12.69 -2.03 -2.54
N GLU A 16 12.93 -2.97 -1.65
CA GLU A 16 11.94 -3.36 -0.64
C GLU A 16 11.98 -2.42 0.57
N VAL A 17 10.81 -1.98 1.01
CA VAL A 17 10.65 -1.13 2.19
C VAL A 17 9.61 -1.76 3.10
N THR A 18 9.97 -1.95 4.38
CA THR A 18 9.05 -2.44 5.40
C THR A 18 8.62 -1.31 6.32
N LEU A 19 7.31 -1.16 6.47
CA LEU A 19 6.65 -0.15 7.30
C LEU A 19 6.15 -0.79 8.60
N GLY A 20 6.50 -0.16 9.72
CA GLY A 20 6.16 -0.62 11.08
C GLY A 20 7.14 -1.64 11.64
N ALA A 21 6.99 -1.91 12.94
CA ALA A 21 7.76 -2.91 13.68
C ALA A 21 6.86 -3.58 14.72
N THR A 22 6.97 -4.91 14.85
CA THR A 22 6.26 -5.74 15.84
C THR A 22 6.97 -5.73 17.19
N PRO A 23 6.34 -6.22 18.29
CA PRO A 23 6.97 -6.25 19.62
C PRO A 23 8.32 -6.97 19.68
N ASP A 24 8.48 -8.06 18.94
CA ASP A 24 9.76 -8.80 18.80
C ASP A 24 10.84 -7.99 18.06
N GLN A 25 10.44 -6.97 17.31
CA GLN A 25 11.32 -6.02 16.60
C GLN A 25 11.48 -4.69 17.38
N GLY A 26 10.95 -4.61 18.61
CA GLY A 26 11.01 -3.40 19.44
C GLY A 26 9.93 -2.35 19.14
N GLY A 27 8.90 -2.68 18.36
CA GLY A 27 7.78 -1.81 18.05
C GLY A 27 6.49 -2.17 18.79
N THR A 28 5.38 -1.52 18.42
CA THR A 28 4.05 -1.74 19.02
C THR A 28 3.00 -2.20 18.00
N ARG A 29 3.37 -2.39 16.73
CA ARG A 29 2.42 -2.76 15.68
C ARG A 29 2.09 -4.25 15.76
N GLY A 30 0.83 -4.62 15.51
CA GLY A 30 0.45 -6.04 15.40
C GLY A 30 0.98 -6.75 14.15
N LYS A 31 1.34 -5.99 13.10
CA LYS A 31 1.91 -6.49 11.85
C LYS A 31 2.74 -5.42 11.15
N THR A 32 3.59 -5.84 10.21
CA THR A 32 4.31 -4.96 9.28
C THR A 32 3.69 -5.01 7.88
N VAL A 33 3.98 -4.00 7.05
CA VAL A 33 3.62 -3.98 5.63
C VAL A 33 4.90 -3.77 4.81
N THR A 34 5.23 -4.72 3.94
CA THR A 34 6.39 -4.61 3.04
C THR A 34 5.92 -4.36 1.61
N ILE A 35 6.48 -3.34 0.97
CA ILE A 35 6.21 -2.94 -0.41
C ILE A 35 7.50 -2.96 -1.24
N GLY A 36 7.38 -3.04 -2.56
CA GLY A 36 8.51 -3.07 -3.47
C GLY A 36 8.96 -4.49 -3.82
N GLY A 37 10.17 -4.59 -4.37
CA GLY A 37 10.77 -5.86 -4.79
C GLY A 37 10.42 -6.31 -6.21
N GLU A 38 9.67 -5.48 -6.96
CA GLU A 38 9.27 -5.81 -8.32
C GLU A 38 10.48 -5.89 -9.26
N THR A 39 10.49 -6.90 -10.14
CA THR A 39 11.58 -7.13 -11.12
C THR A 39 11.14 -6.97 -12.57
N SER A 40 9.88 -6.59 -12.80
CA SER A 40 9.30 -6.31 -14.12
C SER A 40 8.49 -5.01 -14.09
N LEU A 41 7.90 -4.67 -15.25
CA LEU A 41 6.86 -3.64 -15.29
C LEU A 41 5.62 -4.09 -14.50
N THR A 42 4.79 -3.10 -14.14
CA THR A 42 3.60 -3.25 -13.31
C THR A 42 2.71 -4.40 -13.80
N TYR A 43 2.55 -5.42 -12.97
CA TYR A 43 1.74 -6.62 -13.20
C TYR A 43 2.16 -7.52 -14.39
N LEU A 44 3.36 -7.36 -14.96
CA LEU A 44 3.88 -8.25 -16.01
C LEU A 44 4.56 -9.51 -15.42
N THR A 45 3.79 -10.32 -14.71
CA THR A 45 4.29 -11.49 -13.95
C THR A 45 4.86 -12.63 -14.80
N PHE A 46 4.71 -12.58 -16.12
CA PHE A 46 5.30 -13.58 -17.03
C PHE A 46 6.81 -13.35 -17.25
N GLU A 47 7.32 -12.14 -16.98
CA GLU A 47 8.73 -11.75 -17.22
C GLU A 47 9.47 -11.26 -15.97
N GLY A 48 8.79 -11.18 -14.83
CA GLY A 48 9.43 -10.92 -13.55
C GLY A 48 8.49 -11.14 -12.39
N GLU A 49 9.01 -10.89 -11.20
CA GLU A 49 8.35 -11.11 -9.93
C GLU A 49 7.66 -9.83 -9.47
N PHE A 50 6.49 -10.00 -8.87
CA PHE A 50 5.74 -8.95 -8.21
C PHE A 50 5.39 -9.45 -6.79
N PRO A 51 6.38 -9.47 -5.88
CA PRO A 51 6.28 -10.25 -4.64
C PRO A 51 5.32 -9.65 -3.61
N ARG A 52 5.01 -8.35 -3.72
CA ARG A 52 4.17 -7.60 -2.80
C ARG A 52 3.02 -6.96 -3.57
N ARG A 53 1.80 -7.06 -3.04
CA ARG A 53 0.66 -6.30 -3.60
C ARG A 53 0.81 -4.82 -3.20
N PRO A 54 0.29 -3.85 -4.00
CA PRO A 54 0.26 -2.46 -3.55
C PRO A 54 -0.53 -2.34 -2.25
N ALA A 55 -0.02 -1.51 -1.34
CA ALA A 55 -0.72 -1.18 -0.11
C ALA A 55 -1.57 0.09 -0.33
N ILE A 56 -2.75 0.12 0.29
CA ILE A 56 -3.62 1.29 0.33
C ILE A 56 -3.70 1.74 1.78
N ALA A 57 -3.47 3.02 2.02
CA ALA A 57 -3.74 3.69 3.28
C ALA A 57 -4.88 4.69 3.08
N VAL A 58 -5.64 4.93 4.13
CA VAL A 58 -6.69 5.95 4.16
C VAL A 58 -6.20 7.10 5.04
N GLU A 59 -6.48 8.32 4.61
CA GLU A 59 -6.18 9.53 5.36
C GLU A 59 -7.13 9.66 6.55
N VAL A 60 -6.57 9.99 7.71
CA VAL A 60 -7.29 10.22 8.96
C VAL A 60 -6.76 11.53 9.53
N PHE A 61 -7.66 12.49 9.78
CA PHE A 61 -7.30 13.78 10.34
C PHE A 61 -7.42 13.80 11.87
N ASP A 62 -6.58 14.61 12.50
CA ASP A 62 -6.65 14.93 13.92
C ASP A 62 -7.71 16.01 14.24
N ILE A 63 -8.22 16.69 13.21
CA ILE A 63 -9.30 17.68 13.28
C ILE A 63 -10.36 17.34 12.22
N ALA A 64 -11.64 17.51 12.57
CA ALA A 64 -12.75 17.30 11.65
C ALA A 64 -12.59 18.19 10.40
N PRO A 65 -12.63 17.63 9.17
CA PRO A 65 -12.51 18.41 7.95
C PRO A 65 -13.75 19.28 7.73
N GLU A 66 -13.54 20.57 7.43
CA GLU A 66 -14.61 21.54 7.16
C GLU A 66 -14.95 21.66 5.67
N ASP A 67 -14.02 21.27 4.79
CA ASP A 67 -14.04 21.51 3.35
C ASP A 67 -14.27 20.23 2.52
N TRP A 68 -14.47 19.08 3.18
CA TRP A 68 -14.69 17.82 2.49
C TRP A 68 -16.04 17.81 1.76
N PRO A 69 -16.09 17.33 0.49
CA PRO A 69 -17.34 17.15 -0.23
C PRO A 69 -18.31 16.25 0.56
N PRO A 70 -19.62 16.54 0.57
CA PRO A 70 -20.60 15.78 1.34
C PRO A 70 -20.59 14.28 1.07
N GLN A 71 -20.31 13.87 -0.17
CA GLN A 71 -20.26 12.48 -0.60
C GLN A 71 -19.09 11.71 0.04
N LEU A 72 -17.98 12.39 0.35
CA LEU A 72 -16.87 11.79 1.07
C LEU A 72 -17.13 11.83 2.58
N ALA A 73 -17.59 12.98 3.08
CA ALA A 73 -17.87 13.19 4.49
C ALA A 73 -18.94 12.24 5.04
N GLU A 74 -19.93 11.87 4.23
CA GLU A 74 -21.01 10.95 4.64
C GLU A 74 -20.48 9.61 5.21
N HIS A 75 -19.34 9.12 4.72
CA HIS A 75 -18.77 7.85 5.14
C HIS A 75 -18.00 7.90 6.47
N TYR A 76 -17.63 9.09 6.94
CA TYR A 76 -16.73 9.26 8.09
C TYR A 76 -17.25 10.26 9.13
N LYS A 77 -18.32 11.01 8.84
CA LYS A 77 -18.86 12.07 9.72
C LYS A 77 -19.14 11.62 11.15
N ASP A 78 -19.50 10.36 11.35
CA ASP A 78 -19.81 9.81 12.68
C ASP A 78 -18.56 9.61 13.55
N VAL A 79 -17.36 9.64 12.95
CA VAL A 79 -16.06 9.45 13.62
C VAL A 79 -15.11 10.66 13.51
N PHE A 80 -15.52 11.77 12.89
CA PHE A 80 -14.67 12.97 12.74
C PHE A 80 -14.18 13.58 14.07
N GLY A 81 -14.91 13.37 15.17
CA GLY A 81 -14.52 13.83 16.50
C GLY A 81 -13.60 12.87 17.27
N ASP A 82 -13.27 11.71 16.69
CA ASP A 82 -12.47 10.67 17.34
C ASP A 82 -11.50 10.02 16.32
N THR A 83 -10.27 10.53 16.29
CA THR A 83 -9.18 10.05 15.42
C THR A 83 -8.87 8.57 15.64
N ALA A 84 -9.02 8.05 16.86
CA ALA A 84 -8.73 6.66 17.15
C ALA A 84 -9.84 5.72 16.66
N ALA A 85 -11.11 6.17 16.70
CA ALA A 85 -12.22 5.43 16.11
C ALA A 85 -12.23 5.49 14.57
N TRP A 86 -11.66 6.56 13.98
CA TRP A 86 -11.53 6.69 12.53
C TRP A 86 -10.44 5.77 11.95
N ALA A 87 -9.32 5.58 12.66
CA ALA A 87 -8.18 4.77 12.23
C ALA A 87 -8.37 3.25 12.38
#